data_AF-A0A8J3K6A4-F1
#
_entry.id   AF-A0A8J3K6A4-F1
#
_cell.length_a   1.000
_cell.length_b   1.000
_cell.length_c   1.000
_cell.angle_alpha   90.00
_cell.angle_beta   90.00
_cell.angle_gamma   90.00
#
_symmetry.space_group_name_H-M   'P 1'
#
loop_
_entity.id
_entity.type
_entity.pdbx_description
1 polymer ?
#
loop_
_entity_poly.entity_id
_entity_poly.type
_entity_poly.pdbx_seq_one_letter_code
_entity_poly.pdbx_strand_id
1 'polypeptide(L)'
;MTVASDREKIADLLSSVEELEDIARTLDDERRARLLRVARQWLATCEPIRPVIAAELLDLSEPTIREWARTGIFAIVEVHGQPRLEPRRFHEVWHLVRELRAAGQTRGLLDAVWRYLEDTALLERDDVRESLAQMRRGEGTTIDTGELLARTRRSGS
;
A
#
# COMPACT_ATOMS: atom_id res chain seq x y z
N MET A 1 -9.46 28.55 0.75
CA MET A 1 -8.98 27.51 -0.18
C MET A 1 -10.17 26.80 -0.76
N THR A 2 -10.20 26.59 -2.08
CA THR A 2 -11.29 25.88 -2.77
C THR A 2 -10.93 24.41 -2.89
N VAL A 3 -11.92 23.52 -2.92
CA VAL A 3 -11.72 22.06 -3.10
C VAL A 3 -10.88 21.77 -4.35
N ALA A 4 -11.08 22.54 -5.43
CA ALA A 4 -10.31 22.39 -6.67
C ALA A 4 -8.81 22.69 -6.50
N SER A 5 -8.44 23.73 -5.72
CA SER A 5 -7.04 24.05 -5.45
C SER A 5 -6.38 23.02 -4.54
N ASP A 6 -7.14 22.46 -3.60
CA ASP A 6 -6.64 21.42 -2.70
C ASP A 6 -6.42 20.11 -3.46
N ARG A 7 -7.34 19.75 -4.36
CA ARG A 7 -7.22 18.59 -5.25
C ARG A 7 -5.98 18.68 -6.13
N GLU A 8 -5.74 19.82 -6.78
CA GLU A 8 -4.58 20.02 -7.66
C GLU A 8 -3.26 19.86 -6.91
N LYS A 9 -3.13 20.50 -5.73
CA LYS A 9 -1.95 20.34 -4.88
C LYS A 9 -1.69 18.89 -4.47
N ILE A 10 -2.74 18.14 -4.13
CA ILE A 10 -2.60 16.74 -3.76
C ILE A 10 -2.21 15.90 -4.99
N ALA A 11 -2.82 16.15 -6.15
CA ALA A 11 -2.45 15.47 -7.39
C ALA A 11 -0.97 15.68 -7.75
N ASP A 12 -0.49 16.93 -7.67
CA ASP A 12 0.90 17.29 -7.96
C ASP A 12 1.87 16.63 -6.98
N LEU A 13 1.52 16.61 -5.69
CA LEU A 13 2.31 15.91 -4.67
C LEU A 13 2.43 14.42 -4.98
N LEU A 14 1.31 13.74 -5.26
CA LEU A 14 1.29 12.31 -5.55
C LEU A 14 2.12 12.00 -6.80
N SER A 15 1.94 12.77 -7.86
CA SER A 15 2.72 12.59 -9.09
C SER A 15 4.22 12.82 -8.88
N SER A 16 4.59 13.81 -8.06
CA SER A 16 6.00 14.06 -7.73
C SER A 16 6.60 12.92 -6.91
N VAL A 17 5.82 12.34 -5.99
CA VAL A 17 6.27 11.20 -5.20
C VAL A 17 6.48 9.97 -6.09
N GLU A 18 5.56 9.67 -7.02
CA GLU A 18 5.75 8.59 -7.99
C GLU A 18 7.05 8.74 -8.79
N GLU A 19 7.31 9.95 -9.30
CA GLU A 19 8.54 10.22 -10.06
C GLU A 19 9.78 9.95 -9.21
N LEU A 20 9.77 10.36 -7.94
CA LEU A 20 10.86 10.05 -7.00
C LEU A 20 11.01 8.55 -6.74
N GLU A 21 9.90 7.82 -6.61
CA GLU A 21 9.91 6.38 -6.40
C GLU A 21 10.40 5.63 -7.64
N ASP A 22 9.99 6.05 -8.84
CA ASP A 22 10.46 5.52 -10.12
C ASP A 22 11.97 5.73 -10.28
N ILE A 23 12.47 6.94 -10.01
CA ILE A 23 13.90 7.23 -10.02
C ILE A 23 14.61 6.35 -8.98
N ALA A 24 14.05 6.22 -7.77
CA ALA A 24 14.65 5.43 -6.70
C ALA A 24 14.84 3.95 -7.10
N ARG A 25 13.98 3.38 -7.96
CA ARG A 25 14.13 2.00 -8.47
C ARG A 25 15.36 1.81 -9.36
N THR A 26 15.94 2.89 -9.90
CA THR A 26 17.13 2.83 -10.76
C THR A 26 18.45 3.04 -10.01
N LEU A 27 18.39 3.33 -8.71
CA LEU A 27 19.55 3.70 -7.89
C LEU A 27 20.06 2.52 -7.04
N ASP A 28 21.29 2.65 -6.54
CA ASP A 28 21.84 1.79 -5.49
C ASP A 28 21.06 1.92 -4.15
N ASP A 29 21.23 0.94 -3.26
CA ASP A 29 20.44 0.82 -2.03
C ASP A 29 20.52 2.06 -1.12
N GLU A 30 21.69 2.69 -0.99
CA GLU A 30 21.87 3.85 -0.12
C GLU A 30 21.13 5.08 -0.69
N ARG A 31 21.34 5.37 -1.97
CA ARG A 31 20.69 6.52 -2.64
C ARG A 31 19.20 6.30 -2.76
N ARG A 32 18.77 5.07 -3.10
CA ARG A 32 17.37 4.64 -3.09
C ARG A 32 16.73 4.89 -1.74
N ALA A 33 17.34 4.41 -0.64
CA ALA A 33 16.80 4.59 0.70
C ALA A 33 16.70 6.06 1.11
N ARG A 34 17.67 6.89 0.70
CA ARG A 34 17.63 8.34 0.94
C ARG A 34 16.49 9.01 0.19
N LEU A 35 16.25 8.67 -1.08
CA LEU A 35 15.21 9.27 -1.90
C LEU A 35 13.81 8.87 -1.41
N LEU A 36 13.60 7.57 -1.11
CA LEU A 36 12.35 7.07 -0.54
C LEU A 36 12.02 7.71 0.80
N ARG A 37 13.04 8.08 1.59
CA ARG A 37 12.83 8.82 2.84
C ARG A 37 12.28 10.22 2.60
N VAL A 38 12.75 10.91 1.56
CA VAL A 38 12.24 12.24 1.17
C VAL A 38 10.79 12.14 0.71
N ALA A 39 10.48 11.19 -0.17
CA ALA A 39 9.10 10.90 -0.60
C ALA A 39 8.17 10.67 0.59
N ARG A 40 8.56 9.78 1.51
CA ARG A 40 7.81 9.50 2.74
C ARG A 40 7.64 10.74 3.63
N GLN A 41 8.65 11.61 3.69
CA GLN A 41 8.58 12.85 4.45
C GLN A 41 7.57 13.81 3.85
N TRP A 42 7.57 13.99 2.52
CA TRP A 42 6.61 14.85 1.83
C TRP A 42 5.16 14.41 2.06
N LEU A 43 4.90 13.11 1.93
CA LEU A 43 3.59 12.54 2.25
C LEU A 43 3.19 12.76 3.72
N ALA A 44 4.12 12.61 4.67
CA ALA A 44 3.83 12.83 6.09
C ALA A 44 3.56 14.30 6.44
N THR A 45 4.10 15.25 5.67
CA THR A 45 3.83 16.68 5.85
C THR A 45 2.56 17.15 5.15
N CYS A 46 1.96 16.30 4.31
CA CYS A 46 0.70 16.61 3.64
C CYS A 46 -0.45 16.61 4.65
N GLU A 47 -1.39 17.55 4.48
CA GLU A 47 -2.61 17.54 5.29
C GLU A 47 -3.46 16.29 4.98
N PRO A 48 -4.11 15.69 6.00
CA PRO A 48 -5.02 14.57 5.78
C PRO A 48 -6.11 14.89 4.75
N ILE A 49 -6.33 13.96 3.83
CA ILE A 49 -7.09 14.17 2.60
C ILE A 49 -8.59 14.06 2.87
N ARG A 50 -9.38 14.96 2.30
CA ARG A 50 -10.84 14.90 2.39
C ARG A 50 -11.40 13.77 1.51
N PRO A 51 -12.42 13.01 1.96
CA PRO A 51 -13.01 11.94 1.16
C PRO A 51 -13.48 12.37 -0.23
N VAL A 52 -14.02 13.59 -0.37
CA VAL A 52 -14.44 14.14 -1.66
C VAL A 52 -13.27 14.33 -2.64
N ILE A 53 -12.11 14.77 -2.17
CA ILE A 53 -10.92 14.95 -3.01
C ILE A 53 -10.37 13.57 -3.42
N ALA A 54 -10.32 12.64 -2.48
CA ALA A 54 -9.92 11.26 -2.75
C ALA A 54 -10.80 10.58 -3.81
N ALA A 55 -12.11 10.83 -3.76
CA ALA A 55 -13.08 10.33 -4.74
C ALA A 55 -12.79 10.87 -6.15
N GLU A 56 -12.53 12.17 -6.27
CA GLU A 56 -12.16 12.80 -7.54
C GLU A 56 -10.82 12.29 -8.09
N LEU A 57 -9.81 12.11 -7.24
CA LEU A 57 -8.49 11.64 -7.65
C LEU A 57 -8.45 10.17 -8.07
N LEU A 58 -9.28 9.34 -7.45
CA LEU A 58 -9.41 7.91 -7.78
C LEU A 58 -10.47 7.65 -8.84
N ASP A 59 -11.23 8.67 -9.25
CA ASP A 59 -12.38 8.54 -10.14
C ASP A 59 -13.34 7.45 -9.63
N LEU A 60 -13.76 7.63 -8.37
CA LEU A 60 -14.70 6.80 -7.61
C LEU A 60 -15.73 7.71 -6.95
N SER A 61 -16.84 7.14 -6.48
CA SER A 61 -17.82 7.90 -5.71
C SER A 61 -17.35 8.14 -4.27
N GLU A 62 -17.70 9.28 -3.66
CA GLU A 62 -17.41 9.51 -2.23
C GLU A 62 -17.98 8.43 -1.29
N PRO A 63 -19.21 7.91 -1.50
CA PRO A 63 -19.69 6.74 -0.76
C PRO A 63 -18.76 5.52 -0.87
N THR A 64 -18.21 5.24 -2.05
CA THR A 64 -17.22 4.16 -2.25
C THR A 64 -15.98 4.40 -1.39
N ILE A 65 -15.44 5.63 -1.39
CA ILE A 65 -14.27 5.98 -0.59
C ILE A 65 -14.54 5.80 0.90
N ARG A 66 -15.71 6.22 1.37
CA ARG A 66 -16.12 6.06 2.77
C ARG A 66 -16.25 4.58 3.16
N GLU A 67 -16.79 3.76 2.27
CA GLU A 67 -16.88 2.32 2.48
C GLU A 67 -15.49 1.65 2.52
N TRP A 68 -14.60 2.04 1.61
CA TRP A 68 -13.20 1.58 1.61
C TRP A 68 -12.46 1.99 2.89
N ALA A 69 -12.76 3.18 3.42
CA ALA A 69 -12.21 3.62 4.69
C ALA A 69 -12.77 2.81 5.88
N ARG A 70 -14.08 2.48 5.87
CA ARG A 70 -14.68 1.62 6.91
C ARG A 70 -14.16 0.19 6.89
N THR A 71 -13.84 -0.33 5.71
CA THR A 71 -13.26 -1.67 5.54
C THR A 71 -11.78 -1.73 5.88
N GLY A 72 -11.11 -0.59 6.05
CA GLY A 72 -9.71 -0.51 6.47
C GLY A 72 -8.69 -0.41 5.33
N ILE A 73 -9.15 -0.22 4.08
CA ILE A 73 -8.25 0.03 2.95
C ILE A 73 -7.50 1.34 3.15
N PHE A 74 -8.23 2.39 3.55
CA PHE A 74 -7.63 3.67 3.91
C PHE A 74 -7.43 3.77 5.42
N ALA A 75 -6.29 4.35 5.82
CA ALA A 75 -6.08 4.78 7.20
C ALA A 75 -6.83 6.10 7.43
N ILE A 76 -7.60 6.18 8.51
CA ILE A 76 -8.40 7.35 8.86
C ILE A 76 -7.68 8.17 9.94
N VAL A 77 -7.65 9.49 9.74
CA VAL A 77 -7.18 10.47 10.72
C VAL A 77 -8.34 11.42 11.05
N GLU A 78 -8.61 11.63 12.33
CA GLU A 78 -9.62 12.59 12.79
C GLU A 78 -9.03 14.01 12.81
N VAL A 79 -9.62 14.92 12.04
CA VAL A 79 -9.22 16.33 12.00
C VAL A 79 -10.44 17.20 12.31
N HIS A 80 -10.41 17.87 13.47
CA HIS A 80 -11.53 18.66 13.99
C HIS A 80 -12.86 17.88 14.06
N GLY A 81 -12.80 16.59 14.44
CA GLY A 81 -13.96 15.71 14.54
C GLY A 81 -14.55 15.30 13.18
N GLN A 82 -13.78 15.46 12.10
CA GLN A 82 -14.16 14.98 10.78
C GLN A 82 -13.12 13.96 10.27
N PRO A 83 -13.57 12.80 9.75
CA PRO A 83 -12.66 11.82 9.20
C PRO A 83 -11.97 12.34 7.94
N ARG A 84 -10.68 12.06 7.85
CA ARG A 84 -9.79 12.32 6.72
C ARG A 84 -8.97 11.08 6.43
N LEU A 85 -8.42 10.98 5.22
CA LEU A 85 -7.55 9.88 4.82
C LEU A 85 -6.10 10.27 5.07
N GLU A 86 -5.33 9.34 5.63
CA GLU A 86 -3.89 9.52 5.82
C GLU A 86 -3.18 9.53 4.43
N PRO A 87 -2.33 10.53 4.13
CA PRO A 87 -1.77 10.70 2.79
C PRO A 87 -0.89 9.55 2.30
N ARG A 88 -0.09 8.91 3.16
CA ARG A 88 0.78 7.80 2.73
C ARG A 88 -0.05 6.60 2.28
N ARG A 89 -1.02 6.20 3.10
CA ARG A 89 -1.92 5.10 2.77
C ARG A 89 -2.77 5.41 1.54
N PHE A 90 -3.18 6.67 1.38
CA PHE A 90 -3.86 7.09 0.16
C PHE A 90 -2.96 6.95 -1.08
N HIS A 91 -1.71 7.39 -1.00
CA HIS A 91 -0.74 7.25 -2.10
C HIS A 91 -0.57 5.80 -2.54
N GLU A 92 -0.39 4.86 -1.59
CA GLU A 92 -0.27 3.43 -1.90
C GLU A 92 -1.47 2.88 -2.68
N VAL A 93 -2.69 3.21 -2.24
CA VAL A 93 -3.92 2.78 -2.91
C VAL A 93 -4.08 3.46 -4.26
N TRP A 94 -3.71 4.75 -4.35
CA TRP A 94 -3.77 5.52 -5.59
C TRP A 94 -2.81 4.99 -6.66
N HIS A 95 -1.56 4.71 -6.29
CA HIS A 95 -0.58 4.04 -7.13
C HIS A 95 -1.15 2.72 -7.67
N LEU A 96 -1.63 1.86 -6.77
CA LEU A 96 -2.16 0.56 -7.13
C LEU A 96 -3.38 0.64 -8.07
N VAL A 97 -4.34 1.53 -7.79
CA VAL A 97 -5.52 1.70 -8.65
C VAL A 97 -5.10 2.18 -10.04
N ARG A 98 -4.08 3.05 -10.15
CA ARG A 98 -3.53 3.47 -11.43
C ARG A 98 -2.89 2.31 -12.19
N GLU A 99 -2.06 1.51 -11.53
CA GLU A 99 -1.42 0.32 -12.13
C GLU A 99 -2.46 -0.71 -12.60
N LEU A 100 -3.48 -0.99 -11.78
CA LEU A 100 -4.59 -1.88 -12.15
C LEU A 100 -5.35 -1.37 -13.38
N ARG A 101 -5.65 -0.07 -13.42
CA ARG A 101 -6.32 0.56 -14.57
C ARG A 101 -5.43 0.52 -15.81
N ALA A 102 -4.13 0.78 -15.68
CA ALA A 102 -3.16 0.67 -16.77
C ALA A 102 -3.04 -0.75 -17.32
N ALA A 103 -3.19 -1.77 -16.46
CA ALA A 103 -3.29 -3.18 -16.84
C ALA A 103 -4.66 -3.58 -17.43
N GLY A 104 -5.59 -2.62 -17.60
CA GLY A 104 -6.93 -2.84 -18.17
C GLY A 104 -7.98 -3.34 -17.16
N GLN A 105 -7.64 -3.44 -15.87
CA GLN A 105 -8.56 -3.86 -14.83
C GLN A 105 -9.37 -2.67 -14.30
N THR A 106 -10.67 -2.66 -14.59
CA THR A 106 -11.60 -1.58 -14.19
C THR A 106 -12.73 -2.05 -13.27
N ARG A 107 -12.87 -3.37 -13.07
CA ARG A 107 -13.88 -3.99 -12.19
C ARG A 107 -13.18 -4.73 -11.05
N GLY A 108 -13.89 -4.91 -9.93
CA GLY A 108 -13.35 -5.63 -8.76
C GLY A 108 -12.14 -4.93 -8.14
N LEU A 109 -12.03 -3.60 -8.27
CA LEU A 109 -10.90 -2.84 -7.74
C LEU A 109 -10.75 -3.00 -6.24
N LEU A 110 -11.87 -3.06 -5.50
CA LEU A 110 -11.87 -3.28 -4.05
C LEU A 110 -11.14 -4.58 -3.69
N ASP A 111 -11.52 -5.69 -4.31
CA ASP A 111 -10.96 -7.02 -4.01
C ASP A 111 -9.48 -7.09 -4.40
N ALA A 112 -9.11 -6.48 -5.52
CA ALA A 112 -7.72 -6.43 -5.98
C ALA A 112 -6.84 -5.59 -5.06
N VAL A 113 -7.35 -4.44 -4.61
CA VAL A 113 -6.69 -3.58 -3.62
C VAL A 113 -6.54 -4.33 -2.31
N TRP A 114 -7.61 -4.97 -1.82
CA TRP A 114 -7.55 -5.77 -0.60
C TRP A 114 -6.47 -6.85 -0.67
N ARG A 115 -6.47 -7.65 -1.74
CA ARG A 115 -5.50 -8.74 -1.92
C ARG A 115 -4.06 -8.23 -1.94
N TYR A 116 -3.80 -7.13 -2.66
CA TYR A 116 -2.46 -6.53 -2.68
C TYR A 116 -2.02 -6.05 -1.30
N LEU A 117 -2.92 -5.43 -0.55
CA LEU A 117 -2.62 -4.92 0.78
C LEU A 117 -2.37 -6.05 1.78
N GLU A 118 -3.12 -7.14 1.67
CA GLU A 118 -2.92 -8.37 2.44
C GLU A 118 -1.58 -9.02 2.08
N ASP A 119 -1.27 -9.15 0.79
CA ASP A 119 0.02 -9.66 0.30
C ASP A 119 1.18 -8.79 0.81
N THR A 120 1.04 -7.47 0.76
CA THR A 120 2.06 -6.54 1.26
C THR A 120 2.24 -6.65 2.78
N ALA A 121 1.13 -6.74 3.53
CA ALA A 121 1.19 -6.93 4.99
C ALA A 121 1.82 -8.28 5.37
N LEU A 122 1.57 -9.34 4.58
CA LEU A 122 2.25 -10.63 4.70
C LEU A 122 3.76 -10.49 4.44
N LEU A 123 4.15 -9.78 3.39
CA LEU A 123 5.55 -9.48 3.06
C LEU A 123 6.25 -8.60 4.08
N GLU A 124 5.49 -7.83 4.86
CA GLU A 124 6.02 -7.01 5.95
C GLU A 124 6.36 -7.83 7.20
N ARG A 125 5.86 -9.06 7.33
CA ARG A 125 6.25 -9.96 8.42
C ARG A 125 7.67 -10.47 8.18
N ASP A 126 8.52 -10.31 9.19
CA ASP A 126 9.96 -10.60 9.09
C ASP A 126 10.25 -12.07 8.72
N ASP A 127 9.39 -13.00 9.14
CA ASP A 127 9.47 -14.44 8.82
C ASP A 127 9.20 -14.74 7.33
N VAL A 128 8.22 -14.07 6.74
CA VAL A 128 7.87 -14.19 5.31
C VAL A 128 8.92 -13.51 4.43
N ARG A 129 9.42 -12.34 4.85
CA ARG A 129 10.49 -11.62 4.15
C ARG A 129 11.78 -12.45 4.08
N GLU A 130 12.16 -13.07 5.20
CA GLU A 130 13.30 -13.98 5.30
C GLU A 130 13.11 -15.20 4.38
N SER A 131 11.94 -15.83 4.40
CA SER A 131 11.62 -16.99 3.57
C SER A 131 11.68 -16.69 2.07
N LEU A 132 11.19 -15.53 1.62
CA LEU A 132 11.30 -15.10 0.23
C LEU A 132 12.72 -14.70 -0.18
N ALA A 133 13.47 -14.08 0.72
CA ALA A 133 14.89 -13.79 0.49
C ALA A 133 15.71 -15.09 0.36
N GLN A 134 15.35 -16.15 1.07
CA GLN A 134 15.92 -17.48 0.93
C GLN A 134 15.51 -18.12 -0.41
N MET A 135 14.22 -18.05 -0.79
CA MET A 135 13.77 -18.56 -2.10
C MET A 135 14.44 -17.84 -3.29
N ARG A 136 14.62 -16.50 -3.23
CA ARG A 136 15.38 -15.74 -4.25
C ARG A 136 16.85 -16.14 -4.32
N ARG A 137 17.42 -16.67 -3.23
CA ARG A 137 18.77 -17.25 -3.17
C ARG A 137 18.82 -18.74 -3.55
N GLY A 138 17.67 -19.37 -3.83
CA GLY A 138 17.59 -20.81 -4.13
C GLY A 138 17.66 -21.71 -2.88
N GLU A 139 17.43 -21.16 -1.70
CA GLU A 139 17.63 -21.81 -0.39
C GLU A 139 16.30 -22.27 0.26
N GLY A 140 15.18 -22.26 -0.49
CA GLY A 140 13.85 -22.56 0.05
C GLY A 140 13.74 -23.99 0.58
N THR A 141 13.68 -24.17 1.90
CA THR A 141 13.35 -25.46 2.52
C THR A 141 11.85 -25.70 2.34
N THR A 142 11.47 -26.59 1.42
CA THR A 142 10.14 -27.19 1.43
C THR A 142 9.96 -27.93 2.75
N ILE A 143 9.16 -27.38 3.66
CA ILE A 143 8.67 -28.15 4.80
C ILE A 143 7.71 -29.19 4.21
N ASP A 144 8.20 -30.42 4.05
CA ASP A 144 7.35 -31.55 3.72
C ASP A 144 6.33 -31.71 4.85
N THR A 145 5.08 -31.38 4.55
CA THR A 145 3.97 -31.46 5.50
C THR A 145 3.73 -32.91 5.97
N GLY A 146 4.34 -33.90 5.32
CA GLY A 146 4.40 -35.29 5.78
C GLY A 146 5.24 -35.51 7.04
N GLU A 147 6.26 -34.69 7.31
CA GLU A 147 7.18 -34.90 8.44
C GLU A 147 6.62 -34.39 9.78
N LEU A 148 5.76 -33.37 9.74
CA LEU A 148 5.09 -32.80 10.92
C LEU A 148 4.07 -33.78 11.54
N LEU A 149 3.48 -34.66 10.73
CA LEU A 149 2.57 -35.71 11.21
C LEU A 149 3.29 -36.95 11.77
N ALA A 150 4.58 -37.13 11.48
CA ALA A 150 5.37 -38.23 12.02
C ALA A 150 5.89 -37.95 13.45
N ARG A 151 6.08 -36.66 13.79
CA ARG A 151 6.56 -36.25 15.13
C ARG A 151 5.49 -36.28 16.22
N THR A 152 4.21 -36.14 15.88
CA THR A 152 3.12 -36.15 16.88
C THR A 152 2.72 -37.56 17.33
N ARG A 153 3.10 -38.62 16.60
CA ARG A 153 2.82 -40.02 17.01
C ARG A 153 3.86 -40.63 17.94
N ARG A 154 5.01 -39.98 18.18
CA ARG A 154 6.12 -40.55 18.98
C ARG A 154 6.20 -40.05 20.41
N SER A 155 5.29 -39.18 20.85
CA SER A 155 5.22 -38.67 22.23
C SER A 155 4.02 -39.18 23.02
N GLY A 156 3.36 -40.24 22.55
CA GLY A 156 2.31 -40.96 23.27
C GLY A 156 2.80 -42.33 23.76
N SER A 157 3.57 -42.35 24.84
CA SER A 157 3.72 -43.50 25.75
C SER A 157 4.14 -42.99 27.12
#